data_AF-A0A8H5G4H9-F1
#
_entry.id   AF-A0A8H5G4H9-F1
#
_cell.length_a   1.000
_cell.length_b   1.000
_cell.length_c   1.000
_cell.angle_alpha   90.00
_cell.angle_beta   90.00
_cell.angle_gamma   90.00
#
_symmetry.space_group_name_H-M   'P 1'
#
loop_
_entity.id
_entity.type
_entity.pdbx_description
1 polymer ?
#
loop_
_entity_poly.entity_id
_entity_poly.type
_entity_poly.pdbx_seq_one_letter_code
_entity_poly.pdbx_strand_id
1 'polypeptide(L)'
;MPFATATHWPEGLRSIFELSRQQREVFPNRYYAPYLNLLSYCFNDAFEYFVTPYITRIDNETPHDLVDPLISLVVFNAKNRPVVFADIKEDWWQHNAYYREVEDFQLRRRLDLVLDSPLPRIYGLSLFGTSLRVYTANSEGEKQPSIQPRPNDNDHTLPRDYLEGAWDIDILSQDGFNKMKEIVEDVVTDSDAFMVPFTTSTCWPRGLLSIFCACREYRETVENRYTGPFFELLNYCFADEFKYIVAPYAPLRDCTTDDAVDPIILLVVYDAQYRPLLFLEVKDDIWAEVPQSREIADRIVRRRFDCIGGCPRARLWGLSLLGTCLRVYSLDMATGRILPSFDPRPDSIHNILSGDPLPLWDIDILSQTGFEKMKEIVNSIVNHGSSL
;
A
#
# COMPACT_ATOMS: atom_id res chain seq x y z
N MET A 1 5.32 7.76 -17.71
CA MET A 1 5.95 9.11 -17.79
C MET A 1 6.26 9.58 -16.39
N PRO A 2 7.40 10.25 -16.14
CA PRO A 2 7.69 10.87 -14.86
C PRO A 2 6.67 11.98 -14.55
N PHE A 3 6.18 12.04 -13.31
CA PHE A 3 5.23 13.04 -12.85
C PHE A 3 5.74 14.48 -13.05
N ALA A 4 7.04 14.72 -12.84
CA ALA A 4 7.69 16.02 -13.04
C ALA A 4 7.42 16.63 -14.43
N THR A 5 7.38 15.78 -15.46
CA THR A 5 7.15 16.21 -16.86
C THR A 5 5.68 16.21 -17.27
N ALA A 6 4.79 15.66 -16.45
CA ALA A 6 3.37 15.60 -16.76
C ALA A 6 2.71 16.98 -16.64
N THR A 7 1.64 17.16 -17.42
CA THR A 7 0.78 18.36 -17.40
C THR A 7 -0.64 18.07 -16.93
N HIS A 8 -1.01 16.79 -16.84
CA HIS A 8 -2.31 16.31 -16.36
C HIS A 8 -2.16 14.91 -15.76
N TRP A 9 -3.17 14.46 -15.01
CA TRP A 9 -3.24 13.08 -14.53
C TRP A 9 -3.29 12.09 -15.69
N PRO A 10 -2.57 10.95 -15.62
CA PRO A 10 -2.73 9.86 -16.57
C PRO A 10 -4.18 9.34 -16.57
N GLU A 11 -4.71 9.02 -17.75
CA GLU A 11 -6.10 8.60 -17.90
C GLU A 11 -6.41 7.31 -17.12
N GLY A 12 -5.45 6.38 -17.07
CA GLY A 12 -5.58 5.15 -16.29
C GLY A 12 -5.72 5.41 -14.79
N LEU A 13 -5.07 6.46 -14.24
CA LEU A 13 -5.24 6.84 -12.84
C LEU A 13 -6.67 7.33 -12.56
N ARG A 14 -7.24 8.15 -13.46
CA ARG A 14 -8.65 8.59 -13.36
C ARG A 14 -9.61 7.41 -13.42
N SER A 15 -9.37 6.48 -14.34
CA SER A 15 -10.16 5.25 -14.48
C SER A 15 -10.17 4.43 -13.18
N ILE A 16 -9.03 4.33 -12.49
CA ILE A 16 -8.94 3.64 -11.18
C ILE A 16 -9.87 4.27 -10.15
N PHE A 17 -9.85 5.61 -10.03
CA PHE A 17 -10.74 6.32 -9.10
C PHE A 17 -12.21 6.15 -9.45
N GLU A 18 -12.57 6.21 -10.73
CA GLU A 18 -13.94 6.00 -11.20
C GLU A 18 -14.43 4.59 -10.89
N LEU A 19 -13.62 3.57 -11.15
CA LEU A 19 -13.94 2.18 -10.83
C LEU A 19 -14.12 1.99 -9.33
N SER A 20 -13.22 2.52 -8.50
CA SER A 20 -13.37 2.53 -7.05
C SER A 20 -14.69 3.19 -6.64
N ARG A 21 -15.06 4.34 -7.21
CA ARG A 21 -16.31 5.04 -6.88
C ARG A 21 -17.55 4.22 -7.24
N GLN A 22 -17.51 3.42 -8.30
CA GLN A 22 -18.61 2.58 -8.76
C GLN A 22 -18.82 1.32 -7.92
N GLN A 23 -17.82 0.89 -7.15
CA GLN A 23 -17.96 -0.24 -6.23
C GLN A 23 -19.00 0.13 -5.16
N ARG A 24 -20.13 -0.60 -5.17
CA ARG A 24 -21.29 -0.34 -4.28
C ARG A 24 -21.09 -0.89 -2.88
N GLU A 25 -20.22 -1.87 -2.72
CA GLU A 25 -19.88 -2.39 -1.40
C GLU A 25 -19.11 -1.32 -0.65
N VAL A 26 -19.60 -0.98 0.55
CA VAL A 26 -18.93 -0.07 1.48
C VAL A 26 -17.71 -0.81 2.00
N PHE A 27 -16.69 -0.91 1.17
CA PHE A 27 -15.39 -1.37 1.61
C PHE A 27 -14.77 -0.25 2.43
N PRO A 28 -14.53 -0.46 3.74
CA PRO A 28 -13.57 0.40 4.41
C PRO A 28 -12.30 0.30 3.57
N ASN A 29 -11.80 1.45 3.11
CA ASN A 29 -10.62 1.60 2.25
C ASN A 29 -10.83 1.60 0.72
N ARG A 30 -12.05 1.86 0.22
CA ARG A 30 -12.36 1.99 -1.22
C ARG A 30 -11.39 2.89 -2.02
N TYR A 31 -10.89 3.94 -1.37
CA TYR A 31 -9.97 4.90 -1.98
C TYR A 31 -8.48 4.63 -1.72
N TYR A 32 -8.12 3.64 -0.91
CA TYR A 32 -6.70 3.42 -0.56
C TYR A 32 -5.90 2.94 -1.75
N ALA A 33 -6.42 1.98 -2.51
CA ALA A 33 -5.77 1.52 -3.72
C ALA A 33 -5.55 2.67 -4.72
N PRO A 34 -6.58 3.46 -5.10
CA PRO A 34 -6.38 4.65 -5.92
C PRO A 34 -5.29 5.61 -5.41
N TYR A 35 -5.31 5.96 -4.12
CA TYR A 35 -4.33 6.88 -3.54
C TYR A 35 -2.93 6.30 -3.43
N LEU A 36 -2.80 5.00 -3.16
CA LEU A 36 -1.52 4.33 -3.10
C LEU A 36 -0.85 4.33 -4.48
N ASN A 37 -1.63 4.13 -5.56
CA ASN A 37 -1.17 4.27 -6.94
C ASN A 37 -0.87 5.75 -7.31
N LEU A 38 -1.70 6.70 -6.87
CA LEU A 38 -1.48 8.13 -7.10
C LEU A 38 -0.19 8.61 -6.46
N LEU A 39 0.04 8.29 -5.19
CA LEU A 39 1.22 8.72 -4.44
C LEU A 39 2.48 8.05 -4.97
N SER A 40 2.45 6.74 -5.28
CA SER A 40 3.61 6.11 -5.91
C SER A 40 3.87 6.74 -7.28
N TYR A 41 2.85 7.04 -8.10
CA TYR A 41 3.07 7.78 -9.35
C TYR A 41 3.71 9.16 -9.14
N CYS A 42 3.30 9.91 -8.11
CA CYS A 42 3.83 11.22 -7.78
C CYS A 42 5.29 11.18 -7.30
N PHE A 43 5.64 10.17 -6.50
CA PHE A 43 6.92 10.06 -5.80
C PHE A 43 7.84 8.95 -6.34
N ASN A 44 7.52 8.34 -7.48
CA ASN A 44 8.36 7.33 -8.13
C ASN A 44 9.55 7.99 -8.86
N ASP A 45 10.42 8.60 -8.06
CA ASP A 45 11.68 9.20 -8.48
C ASP A 45 12.83 8.23 -8.19
N ALA A 46 12.99 7.25 -9.08
CA ALA A 46 14.05 6.23 -9.01
C ALA A 46 14.18 5.51 -7.64
N PHE A 47 13.05 5.31 -6.94
CA PHE A 47 12.99 4.70 -5.62
C PHE A 47 13.72 5.48 -4.52
N GLU A 48 13.87 6.80 -4.66
CA GLU A 48 14.27 7.67 -3.56
C GLU A 48 13.16 7.85 -2.53
N TYR A 49 11.93 7.50 -2.89
CA TYR A 49 10.77 7.52 -2.03
C TYR A 49 9.96 6.23 -2.19
N PHE A 50 9.15 5.91 -1.17
CA PHE A 50 8.19 4.81 -1.22
C PHE A 50 6.97 5.13 -0.39
N VAL A 51 5.83 4.56 -0.78
CA VAL A 51 4.55 4.73 -0.09
C VAL A 51 4.21 3.48 0.68
N THR A 52 3.85 3.61 1.95
CA THR A 52 3.38 2.48 2.77
C THR A 52 2.10 2.83 3.51
N PRO A 53 1.17 1.87 3.66
CA PRO A 53 0.17 1.94 4.71
C PRO A 53 0.86 2.04 6.07
N TYR A 54 0.40 2.96 6.90
CA TYR A 54 0.83 3.18 8.26
C TYR A 54 -0.39 3.11 9.16
N ILE A 55 -0.34 2.22 10.14
CA ILE A 55 -1.38 2.10 11.16
C ILE A 55 -0.87 2.89 12.36
N THR A 56 -1.42 4.08 12.57
CA THR A 56 -1.08 4.86 13.75
C THR A 56 -1.65 4.15 14.97
N ARG A 57 -0.78 3.63 15.85
CA ARG A 57 -1.17 3.27 17.22
C ARG A 57 -1.43 4.58 17.94
N ILE A 58 -2.65 5.09 17.85
CA ILE A 58 -3.08 6.19 18.70
C ILE A 58 -3.10 5.61 20.12
N ASP A 59 -2.19 6.08 20.98
CA ASP A 59 -2.15 5.68 22.38
C ASP A 59 -3.56 5.81 22.97
N ASN A 60 -4.00 4.73 23.63
CA ASN A 60 -5.38 4.44 24.08
C ASN A 60 -5.98 5.45 25.09
N GLU A 61 -5.43 6.65 25.21
CA GLU A 61 -5.78 7.61 26.26
C GLU A 61 -7.14 8.29 26.04
N THR A 62 -7.76 8.15 24.86
CA THR A 62 -9.11 8.68 24.61
C THR A 62 -10.06 7.58 24.10
N PRO A 63 -10.92 7.02 24.98
CA PRO A 63 -11.88 5.96 24.64
C PRO A 63 -12.88 6.34 23.53
N HIS A 64 -13.02 7.63 23.23
CA HIS A 64 -13.94 8.15 22.21
C HIS A 64 -13.34 8.21 20.80
N ASP A 65 -12.02 8.03 20.65
CA ASP A 65 -11.31 8.05 19.35
C ASP A 65 -11.13 6.64 18.73
N LEU A 66 -11.60 5.58 19.41
CA LEU A 66 -11.39 4.17 19.02
C LEU A 66 -12.27 3.68 17.86
N VAL A 67 -13.11 4.54 17.27
CA VAL A 67 -14.20 4.06 16.40
C VAL A 67 -13.72 3.68 14.99
N ASP A 68 -12.51 4.07 14.57
CA ASP A 68 -12.02 3.71 13.24
C ASP A 68 -10.49 3.55 13.24
N PRO A 69 -9.93 2.32 13.09
CA PRO A 69 -8.50 2.15 12.91
C PRO A 69 -8.07 2.87 11.65
N LEU A 70 -7.45 4.04 11.84
CA LEU A 70 -7.08 4.92 10.75
C LEU A 70 -5.81 4.40 10.08
N ILE A 71 -5.99 3.64 9.01
CA ILE A 71 -4.90 3.39 8.08
C ILE A 71 -4.59 4.73 7.41
N SER A 72 -3.33 4.99 7.12
CA SER A 72 -2.94 6.22 6.41
C SER A 72 -1.82 5.89 5.48
N LEU A 73 -1.68 6.63 4.41
CA LEU A 73 -0.56 6.45 3.50
C LEU A 73 0.53 7.43 3.88
N VAL A 74 1.74 6.91 4.02
CA VAL A 74 2.90 7.74 4.36
C VAL A 74 3.94 7.53 3.27
N VAL A 75 4.41 8.64 2.74
CA VAL A 75 5.54 8.68 1.82
C VAL A 75 6.80 8.81 2.67
N PHE A 76 7.70 7.85 2.52
CA PHE A 76 9.00 7.85 3.14
C PHE A 76 10.07 8.11 2.09
N ASN A 77 11.15 8.80 2.47
CA ASN A 77 12.36 8.81 1.64
C ASN A 77 13.18 7.52 1.83
N ALA A 78 14.24 7.36 1.05
CA ALA A 78 15.13 6.18 1.08
C ALA A 78 15.85 5.96 2.43
N LYS A 79 15.80 6.94 3.35
CA LYS A 79 16.31 6.82 4.72
C LYS A 79 15.21 6.45 5.73
N ASN A 80 14.06 5.98 5.24
CA ASN A 80 12.87 5.64 6.02
C ASN A 80 12.39 6.81 6.91
N ARG A 81 12.43 8.04 6.37
CA ARG A 81 11.90 9.23 7.05
C ARG A 81 10.63 9.73 6.36
N PRO A 82 9.55 9.98 7.09
CA PRO A 82 8.30 10.41 6.50
C PRO A 82 8.40 11.85 5.97
N VAL A 83 7.83 12.08 4.78
CA VAL A 83 7.85 13.38 4.09
C VAL A 83 6.44 13.88 3.75
N VAL A 84 5.49 12.96 3.51
CA VAL A 84 4.08 13.28 3.27
C VAL A 84 3.19 12.26 3.98
N PHE A 85 2.11 12.75 4.58
CA PHE A 85 1.03 11.95 5.15
C PHE A 85 -0.23 12.13 4.32
N ALA A 86 -1.01 11.06 4.16
CA ALA A 86 -2.31 11.11 3.53
C ALA A 86 -3.33 10.32 4.34
N ASP A 87 -4.32 11.04 4.87
CA ASP A 87 -5.45 10.49 5.59
C ASP A 87 -6.63 10.43 4.61
N ILE A 88 -7.16 9.23 4.42
CA ILE A 88 -8.15 8.93 3.37
C ILE A 88 -9.44 8.45 4.02
N LYS A 89 -10.52 9.18 3.75
CA LYS A 89 -11.88 8.84 4.18
C LYS A 89 -12.83 8.78 2.99
N GLU A 90 -14.06 8.36 3.26
CA GLU A 90 -15.13 8.28 2.27
C GLU A 90 -15.67 9.67 1.90
N ASP A 91 -16.19 9.81 0.67
CA ASP A 91 -16.70 11.10 0.14
C ASP A 91 -17.77 11.73 1.05
N TRP A 92 -18.59 10.90 1.70
CA TRP A 92 -19.74 11.37 2.49
C TRP A 92 -19.33 12.05 3.81
N TRP A 93 -18.09 11.86 4.27
CA TRP A 93 -17.55 12.52 5.47
C TRP A 93 -17.57 14.05 5.32
N GLN A 94 -17.32 14.54 4.10
CA GLN A 94 -17.26 15.97 3.81
C GLN A 94 -18.59 16.70 4.06
N HIS A 95 -19.72 15.99 4.14
CA HIS A 95 -21.05 16.59 4.33
C HIS A 95 -21.45 16.74 5.80
N ASN A 96 -20.59 16.34 6.74
CA ASN A 96 -20.88 16.38 8.16
C ASN A 96 -19.80 17.18 8.91
N ALA A 97 -20.20 18.26 9.57
CA ALA A 97 -19.31 19.14 10.33
C ALA A 97 -18.48 18.39 11.40
N TYR A 98 -19.05 17.38 12.04
CA TYR A 98 -18.33 16.56 13.03
C TYR A 98 -17.16 15.82 12.39
N TYR A 99 -17.38 15.13 11.27
CA TYR A 99 -16.30 14.41 10.59
C TYR A 99 -15.23 15.34 10.03
N ARG A 100 -15.60 16.55 9.60
CA ARG A 100 -14.64 17.59 9.21
C ARG A 100 -13.78 18.07 10.38
N GLU A 101 -14.37 18.30 11.56
CA GLU A 101 -13.62 18.68 12.78
C GLU A 101 -12.64 17.56 13.19
N VAL A 102 -13.14 16.33 13.27
CA VAL A 102 -12.35 15.15 13.66
C VAL A 102 -11.14 14.98 12.75
N GLU A 103 -11.35 15.06 11.45
CA GLU A 103 -10.29 14.92 10.46
C GLU A 103 -9.25 16.06 10.55
N ASP A 104 -9.71 17.32 10.68
CA ASP A 104 -8.81 18.48 10.86
C ASP A 104 -7.92 18.30 12.09
N PHE A 105 -8.51 17.82 13.19
CA PHE A 105 -7.79 17.55 14.43
C PHE A 105 -6.81 16.38 14.28
N GLN A 106 -7.23 15.26 13.69
CA GLN A 106 -6.41 14.06 13.51
C GLN A 106 -5.15 14.36 12.69
N LEU A 107 -5.29 15.04 11.56
CA LEU A 107 -4.15 15.34 10.70
C LEU A 107 -3.18 16.35 11.36
N ARG A 108 -3.68 17.34 12.10
CA ARG A 108 -2.81 18.26 12.87
C ARG A 108 -2.03 17.54 13.94
N ARG A 109 -2.66 16.61 14.67
CA ARG A 109 -1.99 15.80 15.68
C ARG A 109 -0.91 14.93 15.07
N ARG A 110 -1.14 14.39 13.86
CA ARG A 110 -0.11 13.62 13.13
C ARG A 110 1.08 14.46 12.76
N LEU A 111 0.86 15.70 12.30
CA LEU A 111 1.97 16.62 12.03
C LEU A 111 2.81 16.91 13.29
N ASP A 112 2.23 16.88 14.50
CA ASP A 112 3.01 17.02 15.75
C ASP A 112 3.93 15.83 16.01
N LEU A 113 3.51 14.62 15.64
CA LEU A 113 4.29 13.40 15.89
C LEU A 113 5.55 13.30 15.02
N VAL A 114 5.70 14.20 14.04
CA VAL A 114 6.71 14.11 12.99
C VAL A 114 7.58 15.37 12.95
N LEU A 115 7.52 16.22 13.97
CA LEU A 115 8.29 17.47 14.04
C LEU A 115 9.83 17.25 14.02
N ASP A 116 10.30 16.02 14.25
CA ASP A 116 11.72 15.64 14.06
C ASP A 116 12.10 15.35 12.59
N SER A 117 11.24 15.71 11.62
CA SER A 117 11.54 15.52 10.21
C SER A 117 12.75 16.36 9.77
N PRO A 118 13.65 15.81 8.94
CA PRO A 118 14.78 16.56 8.41
C PRO A 118 14.41 17.60 7.35
N LEU A 119 13.15 17.58 6.87
CA LEU A 119 12.71 18.52 5.85
C LEU A 119 12.31 19.85 6.49
N PRO A 120 12.52 20.98 5.79
CA PRO A 120 12.05 22.28 6.26
C PRO A 120 10.52 22.33 6.38
N ARG A 121 9.83 21.44 5.66
CA ARG A 121 8.38 21.34 5.61
C ARG A 121 7.93 19.89 5.45
N ILE A 122 6.86 19.52 6.15
CA ILE A 122 6.14 18.26 6.01
C ILE A 122 4.74 18.57 5.48
N TYR A 123 4.22 17.70 4.63
CA TYR A 123 2.86 17.82 4.10
C TYR A 123 1.92 16.79 4.72
N GLY A 124 0.72 17.22 5.08
CA GLY A 124 -0.41 16.36 5.40
C GLY A 124 -1.52 16.56 4.38
N LEU A 125 -2.03 15.49 3.81
CA LEU A 125 -3.13 15.48 2.86
C LEU A 125 -4.35 14.88 3.58
N SER A 126 -5.41 15.65 3.72
CA SER A 126 -6.69 15.12 4.17
C SER A 126 -7.61 14.95 2.96
N LEU A 127 -8.14 13.74 2.77
CA LEU A 127 -8.80 13.33 1.55
C LEU A 127 -10.18 12.74 1.88
N PHE A 128 -11.24 13.42 1.45
CA PHE A 128 -12.61 12.91 1.48
C PHE A 128 -13.01 12.44 0.09
N GLY A 129 -12.79 11.16 -0.19
CA GLY A 129 -12.99 10.63 -1.52
C GLY A 129 -12.02 11.25 -2.51
N THR A 130 -12.44 12.21 -3.35
CA THR A 130 -11.53 13.00 -4.20
C THR A 130 -11.33 14.45 -3.72
N SER A 131 -12.04 14.90 -2.70
CA SER A 131 -11.88 16.25 -2.14
C SER A 131 -10.64 16.31 -1.23
N LEU A 132 -9.71 17.21 -1.54
CA LEU A 132 -8.42 17.39 -0.88
C LEU A 132 -8.40 18.67 -0.04
N ARG A 133 -7.80 18.57 1.14
CA ARG A 133 -7.26 19.70 1.90
C ARG A 133 -5.79 19.44 2.24
N VAL A 134 -4.94 20.42 1.97
CA VAL A 134 -3.50 20.33 2.23
C VAL A 134 -3.16 21.05 3.53
N TYR A 135 -2.32 20.39 4.32
CA TYR A 135 -1.75 20.91 5.54
C TYR A 135 -0.23 20.90 5.42
N THR A 136 0.42 21.84 6.07
CA THR A 136 1.87 21.90 6.14
C THR A 136 2.31 22.16 7.57
N ALA A 137 3.40 21.54 8.00
CA ALA A 137 4.11 21.91 9.23
C ALA A 137 5.56 22.25 8.89
N ASN A 138 6.09 23.34 9.44
CA ASN A 138 7.50 23.67 9.33
C ASN A 138 8.30 23.17 10.55
N SER A 139 9.63 23.30 10.50
CA SER A 139 10.53 22.93 11.60
C SER A 139 10.30 23.70 12.91
N GLU A 140 9.58 24.82 12.87
CA GLU A 140 9.22 25.61 14.05
C GLU A 140 7.89 25.16 14.66
N GLY A 141 7.23 24.17 14.05
CA GLY A 141 5.92 23.67 14.46
C GLY A 141 4.74 24.53 14.01
N GLU A 142 4.96 25.54 13.17
CA GLU A 142 3.88 26.33 12.58
C GLU A 142 3.12 25.46 11.58
N LYS A 143 1.79 25.40 11.74
CA LYS A 143 0.90 24.63 10.88
C LYS A 143 -0.01 25.52 10.05
N GLN A 144 -0.11 25.18 8.77
CA GLN A 144 -1.10 25.75 7.86
C GLN A 144 -2.08 24.66 7.40
N PRO A 145 -3.35 25.00 7.14
CA PRO A 145 -4.00 26.27 7.51
C PRO A 145 -4.06 26.46 9.04
N SER A 146 -4.26 27.69 9.53
CA SER A 146 -4.46 27.93 10.96
C SER A 146 -5.69 27.20 11.51
N ILE A 147 -5.68 26.91 12.81
CA ILE A 147 -6.83 26.28 13.48
C ILE A 147 -8.01 27.24 13.43
N GLN A 148 -9.14 26.76 12.90
CA GLN A 148 -10.39 27.50 13.02
C GLN A 148 -10.99 27.23 14.40
N PRO A 149 -11.29 28.26 15.20
CA PRO A 149 -11.87 28.06 16.52
C PRO A 149 -13.27 27.47 16.39
N ARG A 150 -13.61 26.57 17.32
CA ARG A 150 -14.97 26.06 17.45
C ARG A 150 -15.92 27.23 17.76
N PRO A 151 -17.09 27.32 17.12
CA PRO A 151 -18.02 28.44 17.34
C PRO A 151 -18.53 28.55 18.79
N ASN A 152 -18.62 27.42 19.51
CA ASN A 152 -18.99 27.36 20.92
C ASN A 152 -18.34 26.14 21.59
N ASP A 153 -17.36 26.38 22.47
CA ASP A 153 -16.62 25.33 23.19
C ASP A 153 -17.50 24.50 24.14
N ASN A 154 -18.65 25.04 24.57
CA ASN A 154 -19.55 24.37 25.50
C ASN A 154 -20.68 23.59 24.81
N ASP A 155 -20.82 23.70 23.49
CA ASP A 155 -21.87 23.02 22.75
C ASP A 155 -21.30 21.79 22.05
N HIS A 156 -21.90 20.63 22.29
CA HIS A 156 -21.55 19.39 21.60
C HIS A 156 -22.04 19.35 20.15
N THR A 157 -22.84 20.33 19.72
CA THR A 157 -23.33 20.46 18.35
C THR A 157 -22.51 21.47 17.56
N LEU A 158 -22.04 21.07 16.38
CA LEU A 158 -21.36 21.95 15.43
C LEU A 158 -22.38 22.53 14.45
N PRO A 159 -22.27 23.81 14.07
CA PRO A 159 -22.99 24.35 12.94
C PRO A 159 -22.72 23.53 11.67
N ARG A 160 -23.75 23.34 10.84
CA ARG A 160 -23.66 22.49 9.64
C ARG A 160 -22.60 22.97 8.65
N ASP A 161 -22.33 24.27 8.63
CA ASP A 161 -21.36 24.98 7.79
C ASP A 161 -19.96 25.05 8.40
N TYR A 162 -19.73 24.51 9.61
CA TYR A 162 -18.40 24.51 10.22
C TYR A 162 -17.39 23.73 9.36
N LEU A 163 -16.30 24.39 8.95
CA LEU A 163 -15.31 23.91 7.99
C LEU A 163 -15.88 23.56 6.59
N GLU A 164 -17.06 24.08 6.23
CA GLU A 164 -17.58 23.92 4.87
C GLU A 164 -16.67 24.63 3.86
N GLY A 165 -16.43 23.96 2.72
CA GLY A 165 -15.51 24.45 1.69
C GLY A 165 -14.02 24.29 2.03
N ALA A 166 -13.65 23.71 3.18
CA ALA A 166 -12.24 23.53 3.51
C ALA A 166 -11.54 22.42 2.69
N TRP A 167 -12.29 21.48 2.10
CA TRP A 167 -11.83 20.47 1.14
C TRP A 167 -12.37 20.82 -0.25
N ASP A 168 -11.97 21.98 -0.78
CA ASP A 168 -12.47 22.55 -2.03
C ASP A 168 -11.67 22.12 -3.28
N ILE A 169 -10.51 21.50 -3.11
CA ILE A 169 -9.69 21.04 -4.23
C ILE A 169 -10.11 19.62 -4.59
N ASP A 170 -10.63 19.37 -5.79
CA ASP A 170 -10.75 18.01 -6.31
C ASP A 170 -9.38 17.52 -6.77
N ILE A 171 -8.84 16.47 -6.16
CA ILE A 171 -7.51 15.92 -6.45
C ILE A 171 -7.35 15.52 -7.92
N LEU A 172 -8.44 15.10 -8.60
CA LEU A 172 -8.41 14.67 -10.01
C LEU A 172 -8.57 15.82 -11.01
N SER A 173 -8.86 17.02 -10.52
CA SER A 173 -8.93 18.24 -11.31
C SER A 173 -7.53 18.75 -11.70
N GLN A 174 -7.49 19.77 -12.56
CA GLN A 174 -6.22 20.44 -12.90
C GLN A 174 -5.62 21.16 -11.68
N ASP A 175 -6.45 21.74 -10.82
CA ASP A 175 -5.98 22.42 -9.60
C ASP A 175 -5.39 21.40 -8.61
N GLY A 176 -6.04 20.24 -8.47
CA GLY A 176 -5.49 19.11 -7.72
C GLY A 176 -4.17 18.59 -8.27
N PHE A 177 -4.06 18.45 -9.60
CA PHE A 177 -2.80 18.09 -10.27
C PHE A 177 -1.69 19.10 -9.97
N ASN A 178 -1.97 20.39 -10.19
CA ASN A 178 -1.01 21.46 -9.96
C ASN A 178 -0.58 21.51 -8.49
N LYS A 179 -1.52 21.29 -7.57
CA LYS A 179 -1.21 21.28 -6.14
C LYS A 179 -0.32 20.10 -5.76
N MET A 180 -0.58 18.90 -6.27
CA MET A 180 0.31 17.76 -6.06
C MET A 180 1.69 17.98 -6.69
N LYS A 181 1.75 18.64 -7.85
CA LYS A 181 3.01 19.01 -8.49
C LYS A 181 3.84 19.95 -7.62
N GLU A 182 3.23 21.01 -7.08
CA GLU A 182 3.86 21.92 -6.12
C GLU A 182 4.42 21.16 -4.90
N ILE A 183 3.65 20.22 -4.34
CA ILE A 183 4.07 19.43 -3.18
C ILE A 183 5.26 18.53 -3.53
N VAL A 184 5.21 17.82 -4.66
CA VAL A 184 6.31 16.95 -5.09
C VAL A 184 7.57 17.77 -5.37
N GLU A 185 7.46 18.92 -6.05
CA GLU A 185 8.60 19.80 -6.33
C GLU A 185 9.25 20.36 -5.05
N ASP A 186 8.46 20.59 -3.98
CA ASP A 186 9.01 21.04 -2.68
C ASP A 186 9.66 19.89 -1.88
N VAL A 187 9.16 18.66 -2.04
CA VAL A 187 9.66 17.48 -1.31
C VAL A 187 10.88 16.85 -2.00
N VAL A 188 10.84 16.76 -3.33
CA VAL A 188 11.86 16.09 -4.14
C VAL A 188 12.95 17.09 -4.49
N THR A 189 14.16 16.86 -3.97
CA THR A 189 15.35 17.61 -4.38
C THR A 189 15.86 17.07 -5.70
N ASP A 190 16.10 17.95 -6.70
CA ASP A 190 16.55 17.63 -8.07
C ASP A 190 17.28 16.26 -8.19
N SER A 191 16.57 15.26 -8.72
CA SER A 191 17.13 13.97 -9.12
C SER A 191 16.93 13.80 -10.63
N ASP A 192 18.03 13.67 -11.38
CA ASP A 192 18.02 13.41 -12.82
C ASP A 192 17.87 11.90 -13.14
N ALA A 193 17.33 11.11 -12.22
CA ALA A 193 17.36 9.65 -12.30
C ALA A 193 16.25 9.10 -13.20
N PHE A 194 16.61 8.68 -14.42
CA PHE A 194 15.69 7.97 -15.31
C PHE A 194 15.50 6.51 -14.88
N MET A 195 14.25 6.11 -14.60
CA MET A 195 13.90 4.71 -14.34
C MET A 195 13.78 3.91 -15.64
N VAL A 196 14.50 2.79 -15.72
CA VAL A 196 14.42 1.85 -16.86
C VAL A 196 13.23 0.91 -16.68
N PRO A 197 12.38 0.66 -17.70
CA PRO A 197 11.25 -0.25 -17.58
C PRO A 197 11.68 -1.69 -17.21
N PHE A 198 10.92 -2.32 -16.31
CA PHE A 198 11.20 -3.68 -15.81
C PHE A 198 11.38 -4.73 -16.92
N THR A 199 10.58 -4.66 -17.99
CA THR A 199 10.66 -5.59 -19.12
C THR A 199 12.03 -5.57 -19.81
N THR A 200 12.70 -4.41 -19.82
CA THR A 200 14.04 -4.23 -20.39
C THR A 200 15.17 -4.35 -19.37
N SER A 201 14.88 -4.22 -18.08
CA SER A 201 15.87 -4.32 -17.02
C SER A 201 16.45 -5.73 -16.88
N THR A 202 17.71 -5.82 -16.43
CA THR A 202 18.43 -7.08 -16.20
C THR A 202 18.67 -7.40 -14.73
N CYS A 203 18.39 -6.44 -13.84
CA CYS A 203 18.49 -6.56 -12.39
C CYS A 203 17.53 -5.58 -11.68
N TRP A 204 17.44 -5.69 -10.36
CA TRP A 204 16.70 -4.72 -9.54
C TRP A 204 17.37 -3.34 -9.54
N PRO A 205 16.58 -2.25 -9.60
CA PRO A 205 17.07 -0.90 -9.41
C PRO A 205 17.75 -0.74 -8.04
N ARG A 206 18.87 -0.01 -7.99
CA ARG A 206 19.60 0.20 -6.73
C ARG A 206 18.76 0.88 -5.66
N GLY A 207 17.94 1.86 -6.02
CA GLY A 207 17.06 2.54 -5.06
C GLY A 207 16.05 1.59 -4.42
N LEU A 208 15.48 0.65 -5.20
CA LEU A 208 14.59 -0.38 -4.67
C LEU A 208 15.31 -1.24 -3.60
N LEU A 209 16.54 -1.67 -3.88
CA LEU A 209 17.34 -2.42 -2.90
C LEU A 209 17.62 -1.59 -1.64
N SER A 210 17.91 -0.29 -1.79
CA SER A 210 18.12 0.63 -0.66
C SER A 210 16.88 0.74 0.23
N ILE A 211 15.68 0.80 -0.34
CA ILE A 211 14.42 0.83 0.43
C ILE A 211 14.30 -0.43 1.30
N PHE A 212 14.53 -1.62 0.74
CA PHE A 212 14.48 -2.87 1.49
C PHE A 212 15.52 -2.90 2.61
N CYS A 213 16.75 -2.44 2.35
CA CYS A 213 17.79 -2.33 3.37
C CYS A 213 17.37 -1.39 4.51
N ALA A 214 16.87 -0.19 4.20
CA ALA A 214 16.44 0.78 5.19
C ALA A 214 15.29 0.24 6.06
N CYS A 215 14.33 -0.46 5.45
CA CYS A 215 13.23 -1.09 6.19
C CYS A 215 13.72 -2.21 7.11
N ARG A 216 14.67 -3.04 6.65
CA ARG A 216 15.27 -4.12 7.46
C ARG A 216 16.07 -3.60 8.65
N GLU A 217 16.76 -2.47 8.50
CA GLU A 217 17.50 -1.84 9.60
C GLU A 217 16.59 -1.26 10.68
N TYR A 218 15.35 -0.93 10.33
CA TYR A 218 14.36 -0.40 11.26
C TYR A 218 13.85 -1.51 12.20
N ARG A 219 14.41 -1.54 13.41
CA ARG A 219 14.23 -2.65 14.38
C ARG A 219 12.86 -2.72 15.05
N GLU A 220 12.04 -1.68 14.96
CA GLU A 220 10.70 -1.75 15.52
C GLU A 220 9.88 -2.82 14.77
N THR A 221 9.21 -3.70 15.51
CA THR A 221 8.29 -4.70 14.97
C THR A 221 7.04 -3.99 14.49
N VAL A 222 7.16 -3.26 13.39
CA VAL A 222 6.01 -2.67 12.71
C VAL A 222 5.42 -3.79 11.87
N GLU A 223 4.25 -4.27 12.29
CA GLU A 223 3.38 -5.05 11.42
C GLU A 223 3.28 -4.31 10.08
N ASN A 224 3.63 -4.97 8.98
CA ASN A 224 3.69 -4.41 7.62
C ASN A 224 4.98 -3.65 7.21
N ARG A 225 6.11 -3.83 7.92
CA ARG A 225 7.43 -3.28 7.52
C ARG A 225 7.76 -3.44 6.03
N TYR A 226 7.42 -4.58 5.45
CA TYR A 226 7.74 -4.90 4.06
C TYR A 226 6.63 -4.55 3.05
N THR A 227 5.46 -4.10 3.50
CA THR A 227 4.32 -3.84 2.61
C THR A 227 4.61 -2.69 1.63
N GLY A 228 5.16 -1.58 2.10
CA GLY A 228 5.60 -0.48 1.22
C GLY A 228 6.66 -0.90 0.20
N PRO A 229 7.80 -1.50 0.63
CA PRO A 229 8.82 -2.00 -0.29
C PRO A 229 8.28 -2.97 -1.36
N PHE A 230 7.40 -3.90 -0.98
CA PHE A 230 6.78 -4.82 -1.94
C PHE A 230 5.75 -4.14 -2.85
N PHE A 231 5.05 -3.12 -2.37
CA PHE A 231 4.18 -2.30 -3.21
C PHE A 231 4.98 -1.60 -4.31
N GLU A 232 6.11 -0.97 -3.99
CA GLU A 232 6.98 -0.34 -5.00
C GLU A 232 7.60 -1.36 -5.95
N LEU A 233 7.98 -2.55 -5.47
CA LEU A 233 8.45 -3.64 -6.31
C LEU A 233 7.37 -4.05 -7.33
N LEU A 234 6.11 -4.20 -6.89
CA LEU A 234 5.01 -4.54 -7.79
C LEU A 234 4.72 -3.42 -8.79
N ASN A 235 4.70 -2.16 -8.35
CA ASN A 235 4.51 -1.03 -9.26
C ASN A 235 5.61 -1.00 -10.31
N TYR A 236 6.87 -1.22 -9.93
CA TYR A 236 7.96 -1.32 -10.88
C TYR A 236 7.76 -2.44 -11.91
N CYS A 237 7.35 -3.61 -11.45
CA CYS A 237 7.07 -4.77 -12.29
C CYS A 237 5.89 -4.56 -13.25
N PHE A 238 4.87 -3.79 -12.86
CA PHE A 238 3.62 -3.60 -13.59
C PHE A 238 3.34 -2.14 -14.01
N ALA A 239 4.38 -1.29 -14.08
CA ALA A 239 4.31 0.12 -14.50
C ALA A 239 4.03 0.27 -16.01
N ASP A 240 2.85 -0.19 -16.46
CA ASP A 240 2.37 -0.08 -17.83
C ASP A 240 1.11 0.81 -17.86
N GLU A 241 1.31 2.11 -17.66
CA GLU A 241 0.27 3.15 -17.79
C GLU A 241 -1.03 2.86 -17.01
N PHE A 242 -0.91 2.27 -15.80
CA PHE A 242 -2.05 1.88 -14.95
C PHE A 242 -3.00 0.84 -15.59
N LYS A 243 -2.55 0.06 -16.58
CA LYS A 243 -3.29 -1.12 -17.07
C LYS A 243 -3.47 -2.20 -15.99
N TYR A 244 -2.59 -2.17 -15.00
CA TYR A 244 -2.64 -3.01 -13.82
C TYR A 244 -2.79 -2.12 -12.58
N ILE A 245 -3.50 -2.63 -11.60
CA ILE A 245 -3.76 -1.94 -10.33
C ILE A 245 -3.13 -2.77 -9.23
N VAL A 246 -2.20 -2.18 -8.47
CA VAL A 246 -1.69 -2.81 -7.25
C VAL A 246 -2.48 -2.27 -6.08
N ALA A 247 -3.06 -3.14 -5.26
CA ALA A 247 -3.95 -2.74 -4.19
C ALA A 247 -3.82 -3.65 -2.96
N PRO A 248 -3.92 -3.10 -1.74
CA PRO A 248 -4.15 -3.92 -0.57
C PRO A 248 -5.54 -4.55 -0.66
N TYR A 249 -5.62 -5.85 -0.41
CA TYR A 249 -6.86 -6.60 -0.32
C TYR A 249 -7.12 -6.94 1.15
N ALA A 250 -8.25 -6.48 1.66
CA ALA A 250 -8.78 -6.89 2.95
C ALA A 250 -9.81 -8.00 2.70
N PRO A 251 -9.48 -9.29 2.95
CA PRO A 251 -10.42 -10.37 2.73
C PRO A 251 -11.68 -10.17 3.57
N LEU A 252 -12.84 -10.54 3.00
CA LEU A 252 -14.09 -10.61 3.75
C LEU A 252 -13.91 -11.54 4.98
N ARG A 253 -14.54 -11.17 6.11
CA ARG A 253 -14.42 -11.88 7.41
C ARG A 253 -14.76 -13.37 7.33
N ASP A 254 -15.57 -13.77 6.36
CA ASP A 254 -15.98 -15.17 6.18
C ASP A 254 -14.84 -16.07 5.65
N CYS A 255 -13.74 -15.49 5.19
CA CYS A 255 -12.52 -16.23 4.82
C CYS A 255 -11.58 -16.53 6.00
N THR A 256 -11.90 -16.08 7.23
CA THR A 256 -11.03 -16.15 8.41
C THR A 256 -11.69 -16.84 9.60
N THR A 257 -12.39 -17.95 9.37
CA THR A 257 -13.28 -18.56 10.38
C THR A 257 -12.59 -19.26 11.56
N ASP A 258 -11.26 -19.36 11.63
CA ASP A 258 -10.61 -19.98 12.79
C ASP A 258 -9.31 -19.28 13.20
N ASP A 259 -9.34 -18.80 14.44
CA ASP A 259 -8.28 -18.39 15.36
C ASP A 259 -7.24 -17.34 14.92
N ALA A 260 -7.32 -16.21 15.61
CA ALA A 260 -6.42 -15.06 15.61
C ALA A 260 -6.27 -14.34 14.26
N VAL A 261 -7.08 -13.29 14.12
CA VAL A 261 -7.01 -12.28 13.05
C VAL A 261 -5.64 -11.60 13.11
N ASP A 262 -4.65 -12.17 12.44
CA ASP A 262 -3.49 -11.39 12.01
C ASP A 262 -4.00 -10.54 10.83
N PRO A 263 -4.07 -9.20 10.94
CA PRO A 263 -4.49 -8.33 9.86
C PRO A 263 -3.39 -8.31 8.79
N ILE A 264 -3.29 -9.38 8.02
CA ILE A 264 -2.31 -9.51 6.95
C ILE A 264 -2.78 -8.65 5.80
N ILE A 265 -2.04 -7.59 5.51
CA ILE A 265 -2.20 -6.85 4.26
C ILE A 265 -1.75 -7.75 3.12
N LEU A 266 -2.72 -8.23 2.34
CA LEU A 266 -2.46 -8.94 1.09
C LEU A 266 -2.30 -7.90 -0.01
N LEU A 267 -1.19 -7.89 -0.76
CA LEU A 267 -1.09 -7.06 -1.97
C LEU A 267 -1.57 -7.86 -3.16
N VAL A 268 -2.44 -7.27 -3.99
CA VAL A 268 -3.01 -7.94 -5.17
C VAL A 268 -2.80 -7.06 -6.39
N VAL A 269 -2.37 -7.69 -7.48
CA VAL A 269 -2.31 -7.08 -8.80
C VAL A 269 -3.58 -7.47 -9.56
N TYR A 270 -4.34 -6.47 -9.94
CA TYR A 270 -5.55 -6.60 -10.73
C TYR A 270 -5.31 -6.14 -12.17
N ASP A 271 -6.13 -6.63 -13.10
CA ASP A 271 -6.30 -6.00 -14.40
C ASP A 271 -7.17 -4.73 -14.32
N ALA A 272 -7.34 -4.06 -15.45
CA ALA A 272 -8.20 -2.87 -15.59
C ALA A 272 -9.69 -3.11 -15.29
N GLN A 273 -10.13 -4.35 -15.05
CA GLN A 273 -11.49 -4.71 -14.64
C GLN A 273 -11.55 -5.19 -13.17
N TYR A 274 -10.53 -4.90 -12.36
CA TYR A 274 -10.45 -5.34 -10.95
C TYR A 274 -10.49 -6.87 -10.79
N ARG A 275 -9.99 -7.63 -11.78
CA ARG A 275 -9.87 -9.09 -11.67
C ARG A 275 -8.44 -9.48 -11.29
N PRO A 276 -8.24 -10.36 -10.30
CA PRO A 276 -6.93 -10.66 -9.75
C PRO A 276 -6.08 -11.48 -10.72
N LEU A 277 -4.79 -11.16 -10.79
CA LEU A 277 -3.79 -11.83 -11.63
C LEU A 277 -2.63 -12.42 -10.81
N LEU A 278 -2.29 -11.75 -9.72
CA LEU A 278 -1.21 -12.09 -8.81
C LEU A 278 -1.56 -11.58 -7.40
N PHE A 279 -1.21 -12.32 -6.37
CA PHE A 279 -1.25 -11.82 -4.99
C PHE A 279 0.02 -12.15 -4.22
N LEU A 280 0.35 -11.30 -3.25
CA LEU A 280 1.51 -11.39 -2.37
C LEU A 280 1.04 -11.41 -0.93
N GLU A 281 1.40 -12.47 -0.22
CA GLU A 281 1.32 -12.58 1.22
C GLU A 281 2.69 -12.22 1.79
N VAL A 282 2.72 -11.24 2.70
CA VAL A 282 3.96 -10.65 3.22
C VAL A 282 4.00 -10.81 4.74
N LYS A 283 5.10 -11.38 5.23
CA LYS A 283 5.47 -11.52 6.64
C LYS A 283 6.87 -10.98 6.90
N ASP A 284 7.22 -10.82 8.16
CA ASP A 284 8.55 -10.39 8.60
C ASP A 284 9.58 -11.54 8.47
N ASP A 285 10.87 -11.21 8.49
CA ASP A 285 11.98 -12.16 8.34
C ASP A 285 11.95 -13.27 9.39
N ILE A 286 11.46 -12.96 10.62
CA ILE A 286 11.35 -13.94 11.72
C ILE A 286 10.50 -15.17 11.36
N TRP A 287 9.57 -15.03 10.40
CA TRP A 287 8.75 -16.15 9.93
C TRP A 287 9.56 -17.17 9.13
N ALA A 288 10.64 -16.75 8.47
CA ALA A 288 11.50 -17.65 7.70
C ALA A 288 12.31 -18.58 8.63
N GLU A 289 12.65 -18.11 9.82
CA GLU A 289 13.48 -18.82 10.80
C GLU A 289 12.71 -19.94 11.51
N VAL A 290 11.39 -19.77 11.68
CA VAL A 290 10.55 -20.71 12.45
C VAL A 290 9.85 -21.71 11.53
N PRO A 291 10.14 -23.02 11.63
CA PRO A 291 9.53 -24.04 10.76
C PRO A 291 8.00 -24.10 10.83
N GLN A 292 7.41 -23.79 11.98
CA GLN A 292 5.94 -23.72 12.17
C GLN A 292 5.35 -22.50 11.45
N SER A 293 6.02 -21.34 11.50
CA SER A 293 5.58 -20.13 10.79
C SER A 293 5.57 -20.33 9.27
N ARG A 294 6.57 -21.02 8.72
CA ARG A 294 6.59 -21.41 7.29
C ARG A 294 5.41 -22.32 6.91
N GLU A 295 5.08 -23.28 7.76
CA GLU A 295 3.92 -24.15 7.53
C GLU A 295 2.60 -23.36 7.58
N ILE A 296 2.46 -22.44 8.54
CA ILE A 296 1.31 -21.55 8.64
C ILE A 296 1.20 -20.67 7.38
N ALA A 297 2.30 -20.07 6.93
CA ALA A 297 2.34 -19.26 5.72
C ALA A 297 1.91 -20.04 4.46
N ASP A 298 2.37 -21.30 4.32
CA ASP A 298 1.94 -22.17 3.21
C ASP A 298 0.42 -22.39 3.20
N ARG A 299 -0.16 -22.70 4.37
CA ARG A 299 -1.61 -22.88 4.50
C ARG A 299 -2.37 -21.59 4.20
N ILE A 300 -1.87 -20.45 4.66
CA ILE A 300 -2.49 -19.14 4.40
C ILE A 300 -2.55 -18.89 2.91
N VAL A 301 -1.43 -18.98 2.17
CA VAL A 301 -1.42 -18.73 0.72
C VAL A 301 -2.35 -19.67 -0.04
N ARG A 302 -2.41 -20.95 0.35
CA ARG A 302 -3.36 -21.89 -0.26
C ARG A 302 -4.82 -21.48 -0.06
N ARG A 303 -5.20 -21.11 1.17
CA ARG A 303 -6.54 -20.60 1.47
C ARG A 303 -6.84 -19.30 0.71
N ARG A 304 -5.83 -18.47 0.42
CA ARG A 304 -6.03 -17.23 -0.35
C ARG A 304 -6.49 -17.49 -1.78
N PHE A 305 -6.08 -18.59 -2.41
CA PHE A 305 -6.60 -18.96 -3.73
C PHE A 305 -8.12 -19.17 -3.73
N ASP A 306 -8.69 -19.67 -2.63
CA ASP A 306 -10.13 -19.86 -2.50
C ASP A 306 -10.89 -18.52 -2.32
N CYS A 307 -10.21 -17.50 -1.79
CA CYS A 307 -10.82 -16.24 -1.35
C CYS A 307 -10.66 -15.06 -2.31
N ILE A 308 -9.72 -15.13 -3.25
CA ILE A 308 -9.38 -13.99 -4.13
C ILE A 308 -10.32 -13.89 -5.34
N GLY A 309 -11.15 -14.90 -5.58
CA GLY A 309 -12.12 -14.92 -6.68
C GLY A 309 -11.54 -15.43 -8.00
N GLY A 310 -12.28 -15.25 -9.09
CA GLY A 310 -11.91 -15.78 -10.40
C GLY A 310 -10.81 -14.98 -11.10
N CYS A 311 -9.72 -15.64 -11.48
CA CYS A 311 -8.70 -15.08 -12.35
C CYS A 311 -9.13 -15.16 -13.82
N PRO A 312 -8.98 -14.08 -14.62
CA PRO A 312 -9.36 -14.08 -16.04
C PRO A 312 -8.35 -14.80 -16.93
N ARG A 313 -7.25 -15.30 -16.36
CA ARG A 313 -6.19 -16.04 -17.05
C ARG A 313 -6.27 -17.52 -16.71
N ALA A 314 -5.58 -18.35 -17.49
CA ALA A 314 -5.45 -19.79 -17.20
C ALA A 314 -4.75 -20.06 -15.86
N ARG A 315 -4.02 -19.08 -15.31
CA ARG A 315 -3.23 -19.21 -14.09
C ARG A 315 -3.37 -17.98 -13.20
N LEU A 316 -3.62 -18.20 -11.92
CA LEU A 316 -3.47 -17.20 -10.85
C LEU A 316 -2.15 -17.46 -10.14
N TRP A 317 -1.36 -16.41 -9.92
CA TRP A 317 -0.10 -16.51 -9.18
C TRP A 317 -0.29 -16.07 -7.73
N GLY A 318 0.38 -16.76 -6.81
CA GLY A 318 0.43 -16.40 -5.39
C GLY A 318 1.87 -16.45 -4.89
N LEU A 319 2.33 -15.42 -4.20
CA LEU A 319 3.67 -15.39 -3.60
C LEU A 319 3.53 -15.37 -2.09
N SER A 320 4.33 -16.17 -1.39
CA SER A 320 4.54 -15.99 0.05
C SER A 320 5.94 -15.45 0.27
N LEU A 321 6.02 -14.33 0.99
CA LEU A 321 7.24 -13.59 1.26
C LEU A 321 7.44 -13.52 2.78
N LEU A 322 8.50 -14.15 3.26
CA LEU A 322 8.91 -14.11 4.67
C LEU A 322 10.15 -13.24 4.75
N GLY A 323 9.94 -11.95 4.98
CA GLY A 323 10.94 -10.93 4.69
C GLY A 323 11.20 -10.87 3.19
N THR A 324 12.44 -11.14 2.78
CA THR A 324 12.82 -11.23 1.35
C THR A 324 12.86 -12.66 0.82
N CYS A 325 12.67 -13.67 1.68
CA CYS A 325 12.62 -15.06 1.27
C CYS A 325 11.28 -15.33 0.57
N LEU A 326 11.33 -15.87 -0.66
CA LEU A 326 10.21 -16.05 -1.57
C LEU A 326 9.88 -17.53 -1.75
N ARG A 327 8.58 -17.80 -1.77
CA ARG A 327 8.01 -19.01 -2.39
C ARG A 327 6.93 -18.65 -3.39
N VAL A 328 6.98 -19.32 -4.55
CA VAL A 328 6.04 -19.09 -5.65
C VAL A 328 5.00 -20.20 -5.70
N TYR A 329 3.75 -19.80 -5.83
CA TYR A 329 2.60 -20.66 -6.05
C TYR A 329 1.88 -20.30 -7.35
N SER A 330 1.22 -21.29 -7.94
CA SER A 330 0.33 -21.08 -9.08
C SER A 330 -0.90 -21.96 -8.95
N LEU A 331 -2.08 -21.38 -9.18
CA LEU A 331 -3.34 -22.09 -9.35
C LEU A 331 -3.64 -22.17 -10.84
N ASP A 332 -3.81 -23.39 -11.33
CA ASP A 332 -4.35 -23.64 -12.66
C ASP A 332 -5.88 -23.55 -12.62
N MET A 333 -6.45 -22.58 -13.35
CA MET A 333 -7.88 -22.27 -13.30
C MET A 333 -8.76 -23.35 -13.95
N ALA A 334 -8.20 -24.22 -14.81
CA ALA A 334 -8.95 -25.28 -15.46
C ALA A 334 -9.09 -26.52 -14.57
N THR A 335 -8.04 -26.84 -13.80
CA THR A 335 -7.97 -28.04 -12.97
C THR A 335 -8.22 -27.77 -11.49
N GLY A 336 -8.14 -26.51 -11.06
CA GLY A 336 -8.19 -26.13 -9.65
C GLY A 336 -6.93 -26.54 -8.87
N ARG A 337 -5.87 -27.00 -9.56
CA ARG A 337 -4.67 -27.51 -8.91
C ARG A 337 -3.73 -26.37 -8.54
N ILE A 338 -3.33 -26.34 -7.26
CA ILE A 338 -2.28 -25.44 -6.76
C ILE A 338 -0.92 -26.15 -6.80
N LEU A 339 0.07 -25.49 -7.39
CA LEU A 339 1.47 -25.88 -7.38
C LEU A 339 2.30 -24.89 -6.55
N PRO A 340 3.31 -25.35 -5.78
CA PRO A 340 3.61 -26.76 -5.50
C PRO A 340 2.47 -27.45 -4.73
N SER A 341 2.37 -28.78 -4.83
CA SER A 341 1.36 -29.55 -4.08
C SER A 341 1.56 -29.39 -2.57
N PHE A 342 0.48 -29.49 -1.81
CA PHE A 342 0.56 -29.51 -0.36
C PHE A 342 1.14 -30.84 0.08
N ASP A 343 2.21 -30.81 0.86
CA ASP A 343 2.78 -31.99 1.51
C ASP A 343 2.57 -31.82 3.01
N PRO A 344 1.48 -32.37 3.57
CA PRO A 344 1.24 -32.27 5.01
C PRO A 344 2.40 -32.94 5.73
N ARG A 345 3.01 -32.23 6.69
CA ARG A 345 3.97 -32.90 7.59
C ARG A 345 3.26 -34.09 8.23
N PRO A 346 3.89 -35.27 8.29
CA PRO A 346 3.31 -36.39 9.01
C PRO A 346 3.06 -35.96 10.45
N ASP A 347 1.84 -36.18 10.96
CA ASP A 347 1.29 -35.76 12.26
C ASP A 347 2.05 -36.28 13.51
N SER A 348 3.29 -36.77 13.36
CA SER A 348 4.08 -37.28 14.47
C SER A 348 4.60 -36.15 15.34
N ILE A 349 3.83 -35.86 16.39
CA ILE A 349 4.19 -35.09 17.59
C ILE A 349 5.53 -35.55 18.21
N HIS A 350 6.08 -36.70 17.80
CA HIS A 350 7.29 -37.30 18.33
C HIS A 350 8.56 -37.18 17.47
N ASN A 351 8.51 -36.64 16.25
CA ASN A 351 9.70 -36.51 15.39
C ASN A 351 10.22 -35.07 15.33
N ILE A 352 10.72 -34.56 16.47
CA ILE A 352 11.29 -33.20 16.57
C ILE A 352 12.70 -33.09 15.93
N LEU A 353 13.33 -34.17 15.47
CA LEU A 353 14.75 -34.11 15.10
C LEU A 353 15.06 -34.85 13.79
N SER A 354 15.61 -34.12 12.81
CA SER A 354 16.40 -34.58 11.65
C SER A 354 15.72 -34.86 10.30
N GLY A 355 14.57 -34.25 9.99
CA GLY A 355 14.20 -34.05 8.58
C GLY A 355 14.72 -32.69 8.13
N ASP A 356 15.61 -32.64 7.13
CA ASP A 356 16.07 -31.37 6.54
C ASP A 356 14.86 -30.46 6.31
N PRO A 357 14.90 -29.18 6.77
CA PRO A 357 13.81 -28.26 6.54
C PRO A 357 13.61 -28.19 5.02
N LEU A 358 12.46 -28.65 4.54
CA LEU A 358 12.09 -28.55 3.13
C LEU A 358 12.50 -27.14 2.66
N PRO A 359 13.28 -27.01 1.57
CA PRO A 359 13.77 -25.72 1.08
C PRO A 359 12.60 -24.94 0.48
N LEU A 360 11.72 -24.43 1.35
CA LEU A 360 10.42 -23.90 0.94
C LEU A 360 10.41 -22.39 0.76
N TRP A 361 11.47 -21.68 1.12
CA TRP A 361 11.59 -20.22 0.88
C TRP A 361 13.06 -19.92 0.58
N ASP A 362 13.62 -20.61 -0.41
CA ASP A 362 15.04 -20.65 -0.73
C ASP A 362 15.48 -19.58 -1.75
N ILE A 363 14.52 -18.91 -2.38
CA ILE A 363 14.77 -17.81 -3.30
C ILE A 363 14.74 -16.50 -2.52
N ASP A 364 15.82 -15.74 -2.49
CA ASP A 364 15.75 -14.34 -2.09
C ASP A 364 15.20 -13.50 -3.26
N ILE A 365 14.05 -12.85 -3.07
CA ILE A 365 13.40 -12.03 -4.12
C ILE A 365 14.33 -10.93 -4.62
N LEU A 366 15.23 -10.40 -3.78
CA LEU A 366 16.17 -9.33 -4.13
C LEU A 366 17.44 -9.83 -4.83
N SER A 367 17.62 -11.14 -4.92
CA SER A 367 18.72 -11.75 -5.68
C SER A 367 18.47 -11.73 -7.19
N GLN A 368 19.49 -12.05 -7.98
CA GLN A 368 19.34 -12.23 -9.43
C GLN A 368 18.34 -13.35 -9.77
N THR A 369 18.38 -14.47 -9.03
CA THR A 369 17.42 -15.57 -9.19
C THR A 369 15.99 -15.11 -8.89
N GLY A 370 15.81 -14.30 -7.84
CA GLY A 370 14.53 -13.69 -7.50
C GLY A 370 14.02 -12.73 -8.59
N PHE A 371 14.90 -11.88 -9.13
CA PHE A 371 14.60 -11.00 -10.26
C PHE A 371 14.12 -11.77 -11.49
N GLU A 372 14.86 -12.79 -11.90
CA GLU A 372 14.52 -13.62 -13.06
C GLU A 372 13.20 -14.35 -12.85
N LYS A 373 12.94 -14.83 -11.63
CA LYS A 373 11.67 -15.46 -11.29
C LYS A 373 10.50 -14.48 -11.37
N MET A 374 10.67 -13.26 -10.87
CA MET A 374 9.63 -12.25 -10.99
C MET A 374 9.41 -11.87 -12.46
N LYS A 375 10.47 -11.80 -13.27
CA LYS A 375 10.39 -11.52 -14.71
C LYS A 375 9.63 -12.61 -15.46
N GLU A 376 9.85 -13.89 -15.14
CA GLU A 376 9.05 -15.01 -15.65
C GLU A 376 7.55 -14.82 -15.35
N ILE A 377 7.22 -14.49 -14.10
CA ILE A 377 5.83 -14.32 -13.65
C ILE A 377 5.17 -13.14 -14.37
N VAL A 378 5.80 -11.96 -14.39
CA VAL A 378 5.27 -10.77 -15.08
C VAL A 378 5.07 -11.05 -16.56
N ASN A 379 6.06 -11.65 -17.23
CA ASN A 379 5.94 -11.99 -18.65
C ASN A 379 4.79 -12.97 -18.91
N SER A 380 4.57 -13.93 -18.01
CA SER A 380 3.42 -14.84 -18.11
C SER A 380 2.09 -14.11 -17.99
N ILE A 381 2.00 -13.04 -17.21
CA ILE A 381 0.78 -12.26 -17.02
C ILE A 381 0.55 -11.31 -18.21
N VAL A 382 1.59 -10.58 -18.62
CA VAL A 382 1.51 -9.52 -19.64
C VAL A 382 1.37 -10.10 -21.05
N ASN A 383 2.14 -11.14 -21.41
CA ASN A 383 2.20 -11.62 -22.80
C ASN A 383 0.99 -12.47 -23.24
N HIS A 384 0.14 -12.92 -22.31
CA HIS A 384 -1.07 -13.67 -22.65
C HIS A 384 -2.26 -12.75 -23.00
N GLY A 385 -2.05 -11.43 -23.07
CA GLY A 385 -3.04 -10.43 -23.48
C GLY A 385 -3.33 -10.35 -24.99
N SER A 386 -2.52 -10.97 -25.85
CA SER A 386 -2.56 -10.71 -27.31
C SER A 386 -3.28 -11.77 -28.14
N SER A 387 -4.04 -12.67 -27.51
CA SER A 387 -4.73 -13.78 -28.16
C SER A 387 -6.17 -13.91 -27.67
N LEU A 388 -7.01 -12.92 -28.00
CA LEU A 388 -8.46 -13.05 -28.08
C LEU A 388 -8.96 -12.27 -29.28
#